data_AF-A0A973TR75-F1
#
_entry.id   AF-A0A973TR75-F1
#
_cell.length_a   1.000
_cell.length_b   1.000
_cell.length_c   1.000
_cell.angle_alpha   90.00
_cell.angle_beta   90.00
_cell.angle_gamma   90.00
#
_symmetry.space_group_name_H-M   'P 1'
#
loop_
_entity.id
_entity.type
_entity.pdbx_description
1 polymer ?
#
loop_
_entity_poly.entity_id
_entity_poly.type
_entity_poly.pdbx_seq_one_letter_code
_entity_poly.pdbx_strand_id
1 'polypeptide(L)'
;MGYLWIAGVVVTVAAVVLLAVQHRRGRSLLVPTLTGSIGAFLLVTGWLFVVDPGAPKNEAIKTGGLAGGALVALYALWLNDRRRRTDEDRQRIEAARQQLEDARAEHDRSRVADERFARSVELLGHDAEQVRVGAMHALAGLARSRAEYTQTVLDVLCAYLRRPFESGPEARDEPGRRDELEVRLTAQRLIADLLPRADVAGAPIYNLDLTRA
;
A
#
# COMPACT_ATOMS: atom_id res chain seq x y z
N MET A 1 21.06 -5.24 -63.23
CA MET A 1 20.47 -4.36 -62.19
C MET A 1 19.00 -4.63 -61.88
N GLY A 2 18.11 -4.95 -62.85
CA GLY A 2 16.65 -4.99 -62.62
C GLY A 2 16.11 -5.87 -61.47
N TYR A 3 16.85 -6.88 -61.00
CA TYR A 3 16.41 -7.75 -59.89
C TYR A 3 16.35 -7.06 -58.51
N LEU A 4 16.96 -5.89 -58.32
CA LEU A 4 17.01 -5.22 -57.01
C LEU A 4 15.63 -4.80 -56.50
N TRP A 5 14.74 -4.31 -57.38
CA TRP A 5 13.37 -3.96 -56.97
C TRP A 5 12.55 -5.20 -56.59
N ILE A 6 12.66 -6.29 -57.38
CA ILE A 6 12.00 -7.57 -57.09
C ILE A 6 12.44 -8.11 -55.73
N ALA A 7 13.74 -8.03 -55.41
CA ALA A 7 14.26 -8.40 -54.10
C ALA A 7 13.66 -7.53 -52.97
N GLY A 8 13.55 -6.21 -53.15
CA GLY A 8 12.90 -5.31 -52.19
C GLY A 8 11.41 -5.62 -51.96
N VAL A 9 10.66 -5.93 -53.02
CA VAL A 9 9.25 -6.37 -52.92
C VAL A 9 9.15 -7.70 -52.17
N VAL A 10 9.99 -8.69 -52.49
CA VAL A 10 9.97 -9.99 -51.79
C VAL A 10 10.31 -9.84 -50.30
N VAL A 11 11.32 -9.03 -49.94
CA VAL A 11 11.72 -8.83 -48.54
C VAL A 11 10.65 -8.04 -47.76
N THR A 12 9.99 -7.04 -48.34
CA THR A 12 8.87 -6.34 -47.67
C THR A 12 7.66 -7.24 -47.47
N VAL A 13 7.26 -8.02 -48.47
CA VAL A 13 6.14 -8.98 -48.33
C VAL A 13 6.46 -10.03 -47.26
N ALA A 14 7.68 -10.59 -47.27
CA ALA A 14 8.13 -11.51 -46.23
C ALA A 14 8.11 -10.87 -44.83
N ALA A 15 8.55 -9.62 -44.69
CA ALA A 15 8.51 -8.89 -43.43
C ALA A 15 7.09 -8.63 -42.91
N VAL A 16 6.15 -8.23 -43.79
CA VAL A 16 4.74 -8.01 -43.42
C VAL A 16 4.09 -9.31 -42.96
N VAL A 17 4.35 -10.44 -43.64
CA VAL A 17 3.89 -11.77 -43.22
C VAL A 17 4.48 -12.16 -41.86
N LEU A 18 5.79 -11.97 -41.65
CA LEU A 18 6.44 -12.23 -40.37
C LEU A 18 5.87 -11.35 -39.24
N LEU A 19 5.56 -10.08 -39.51
CA LEU A 19 4.96 -9.15 -38.56
C LEU A 19 3.58 -9.64 -38.14
N ALA A 20 2.70 -9.95 -39.09
CA ALA A 20 1.35 -10.46 -38.83
C ALA A 20 1.37 -11.80 -38.05
N VAL A 21 2.27 -12.72 -38.40
CA VAL A 21 2.43 -14.01 -37.71
C VAL A 21 2.98 -13.86 -36.29
N GLN A 22 3.94 -12.96 -36.05
CA GLN A 22 4.48 -12.74 -34.70
C GLN A 22 3.52 -11.95 -33.81
N HIS A 23 2.79 -10.98 -34.36
CA HIS A 23 1.75 -10.24 -33.63
C HIS A 23 0.67 -11.18 -33.11
N ARG A 24 0.19 -12.14 -33.93
CA ARG A 24 -0.74 -13.20 -33.50
C ARG A 24 -0.15 -14.20 -32.50
N ARG A 25 1.18 -14.26 -32.34
CA ARG A 25 1.88 -15.20 -31.44
C ARG A 25 2.42 -14.55 -30.16
N GLY A 26 2.21 -13.26 -29.94
CA GLY A 26 2.67 -12.54 -28.75
C GLY A 26 4.20 -12.51 -28.55
N ARG A 27 4.98 -12.80 -29.60
CA ARG A 27 6.46 -12.83 -29.54
C ARG A 27 7.04 -11.44 -29.86
N SER A 28 8.30 -11.22 -29.46
CA SER A 28 8.98 -9.93 -29.59
C SER A 28 9.09 -9.48 -31.05
N LEU A 29 8.42 -8.37 -31.38
CA LEU A 29 8.32 -7.81 -32.74
C LEU A 29 9.63 -7.22 -33.31
N LEU A 30 10.77 -7.43 -32.63
CA LEU A 30 12.11 -6.96 -33.03
C LEU A 30 12.51 -7.46 -34.43
N VAL A 31 12.34 -8.76 -34.67
CA VAL A 31 12.76 -9.39 -35.94
C VAL A 31 11.97 -8.83 -37.14
N PRO A 32 10.63 -8.85 -37.16
CA PRO A 32 9.88 -8.39 -38.33
C PRO A 32 10.00 -6.90 -38.62
N THR A 33 10.19 -6.02 -37.62
CA THR A 33 10.42 -4.60 -37.88
C THR A 33 11.83 -4.32 -38.40
N LEU A 34 12.84 -5.08 -37.96
CA LEU A 34 14.18 -5.01 -38.54
C LEU A 34 14.17 -5.51 -40.01
N THR A 35 13.56 -6.67 -40.29
CA THR A 35 13.40 -7.17 -41.66
C THR A 35 12.55 -6.23 -42.52
N GLY A 36 11.51 -5.60 -41.95
CA GLY A 36 10.66 -4.63 -42.62
C GLY A 36 11.39 -3.34 -42.98
N SER A 37 12.23 -2.82 -42.08
CA SER A 37 13.09 -1.65 -42.35
C SER A 37 14.08 -1.94 -43.46
N ILE A 38 14.74 -3.11 -43.44
CA ILE A 38 15.68 -3.54 -44.49
C ILE A 38 14.94 -3.72 -45.83
N GLY A 39 13.76 -4.33 -45.82
CA GLY A 39 12.91 -4.48 -47.00
C GLY A 39 12.50 -3.13 -47.60
N ALA A 40 12.01 -2.20 -46.79
CA ALA A 40 11.58 -0.88 -47.24
C ALA A 40 12.75 -0.07 -47.82
N PHE A 41 13.94 -0.12 -47.19
CA PHE A 41 15.16 0.48 -47.71
C PHE A 41 15.51 -0.07 -49.09
N LEU A 42 15.50 -1.40 -49.26
CA LEU A 42 15.82 -2.05 -50.54
C LEU A 42 14.76 -1.80 -51.62
N LEU A 43 13.48 -1.77 -51.27
CA LEU A 43 12.39 -1.49 -52.21
C LEU A 43 12.47 -0.05 -52.72
N VAL A 44 12.55 0.94 -51.82
CA VAL A 44 12.64 2.37 -52.21
C VAL A 44 13.89 2.64 -53.04
N THR A 45 15.06 2.16 -52.61
CA THR A 45 16.33 2.34 -53.34
C THR A 45 16.30 1.63 -54.69
N GLY A 46 15.73 0.42 -54.75
CA GLY A 46 15.63 -0.37 -55.99
C GLY A 46 14.60 0.15 -56.99
N TRP A 47 13.48 0.71 -56.52
CA TRP A 47 12.44 1.32 -57.36
C TRP A 47 12.95 2.59 -58.03
N LEU A 48 13.60 3.47 -57.28
CA LEU A 48 14.12 4.74 -57.80
C LEU A 48 15.18 4.50 -58.88
N PHE A 49 16.02 3.47 -58.73
CA PHE A 49 16.99 3.02 -59.74
C PHE A 49 16.39 2.38 -61.00
N VAL A 50 15.09 2.04 -61.00
CA VAL A 50 14.37 1.46 -62.15
C VAL A 50 13.52 2.53 -62.84
N VAL A 51 12.90 3.43 -62.09
CA VAL A 51 12.07 4.53 -62.62
C VAL A 51 12.92 5.65 -63.20
N ASP A 52 14.06 5.99 -62.56
CA ASP A 52 14.88 7.13 -62.97
C ASP A 52 16.39 6.78 -63.01
N PRO A 53 16.88 6.14 -64.09
CA PRO A 53 18.27 5.66 -64.18
C PRO A 53 19.34 6.76 -64.19
N GLY A 54 18.94 8.03 -64.38
CA GLY A 54 19.84 9.19 -64.35
C GLY A 54 19.98 9.82 -62.96
N ALA A 55 19.15 9.44 -61.98
CA ALA A 55 19.12 10.05 -60.66
C ALA A 55 20.47 9.92 -59.92
N PRO A 56 20.93 10.98 -59.23
CA PRO A 56 22.21 10.94 -58.54
C PRO A 56 22.14 9.99 -57.33
N LYS A 57 23.11 9.08 -57.23
CA LYS A 57 23.10 7.95 -56.28
C LYS A 57 22.95 8.35 -54.81
N ASN A 58 23.28 9.60 -54.46
CA ASN A 58 23.14 10.15 -53.12
C ASN A 58 21.67 10.43 -52.70
N GLU A 59 20.75 10.67 -53.64
CA GLU A 59 19.34 10.94 -53.33
C GLU A 59 18.55 9.65 -53.08
N ALA A 60 18.81 8.60 -53.85
CA ALA A 60 18.27 7.26 -53.60
C ALA A 60 18.64 6.73 -52.20
N ILE A 61 19.89 6.96 -51.76
CA ILE A 61 20.37 6.55 -50.44
C ILE A 61 19.71 7.38 -49.32
N LYS A 62 19.54 8.69 -49.51
CA LYS A 62 18.82 9.56 -48.54
C LYS A 62 17.36 9.13 -48.36
N THR A 63 16.64 8.92 -49.46
CA THR A 63 15.21 8.55 -49.42
C THR A 63 15.00 7.15 -48.84
N GLY A 64 15.81 6.16 -49.23
CA GLY A 64 15.81 4.83 -48.60
C GLY A 64 16.14 4.88 -47.10
N GLY A 65 17.14 5.67 -46.71
CA GLY A 65 17.54 5.86 -45.32
C GLY A 65 16.44 6.47 -44.43
N LEU A 66 15.73 7.47 -44.94
CA LEU A 66 14.57 8.06 -44.25
C LEU A 66 13.43 7.05 -44.07
N ALA A 67 13.12 6.24 -45.09
CA ALA A 67 12.08 5.22 -45.01
C ALA A 67 12.40 4.11 -43.98
N GLY A 68 13.65 3.62 -43.97
CA GLY A 68 14.11 2.67 -42.95
C GLY A 68 14.13 3.27 -41.55
N GLY A 69 14.66 4.48 -41.40
CA GLY A 69 14.73 5.19 -40.12
C GLY A 69 13.35 5.46 -39.50
N ALA A 70 12.35 5.81 -40.31
CA ALA A 70 10.98 6.01 -39.84
C ALA A 70 10.37 4.74 -39.23
N LEU A 71 10.61 3.57 -39.83
CA LEU A 71 10.15 2.28 -39.31
C LEU A 71 10.83 1.91 -37.97
N VAL A 72 12.13 2.19 -37.83
CA VAL A 72 12.86 2.00 -36.56
C VAL A 72 12.36 2.98 -35.49
N ALA A 73 12.10 4.24 -35.83
CA ALA A 73 11.57 5.24 -34.90
C ALA A 73 10.16 4.89 -34.41
N LEU A 74 9.26 4.48 -35.30
CA LEU A 74 7.92 3.99 -34.95
C LEU A 74 7.98 2.74 -34.07
N TYR A 75 8.91 1.82 -34.34
CA TYR A 75 9.10 0.63 -33.51
C TYR A 75 9.63 0.97 -32.11
N ALA A 76 10.60 1.89 -32.01
CA ALA A 76 11.13 2.37 -30.72
C ALA A 76 10.04 3.08 -29.90
N LEU A 77 9.19 3.89 -30.54
CA LEU A 77 8.03 4.53 -29.92
C LEU A 77 7.01 3.50 -29.41
N TRP A 78 6.67 2.50 -30.21
CA TRP A 78 5.78 1.40 -29.80
C TRP A 78 6.34 0.60 -28.63
N LEU A 79 7.64 0.29 -28.64
CA LEU A 79 8.30 -0.43 -27.56
C LEU A 79 8.31 0.38 -26.25
N ASN A 80 8.52 1.69 -26.33
CA ASN A 80 8.46 2.61 -25.20
C ASN A 80 7.05 2.74 -24.62
N ASP A 81 6.02 2.88 -25.46
CA ASP A 81 4.61 2.88 -25.04
C ASP A 81 4.21 1.55 -24.39
N ARG A 82 4.58 0.42 -25.00
CA ARG A 82 4.29 -0.91 -24.44
C ARG A 82 5.00 -1.13 -23.10
N ARG A 83 6.21 -0.61 -22.93
CA ARG A 83 6.93 -0.64 -21.66
C ARG A 83 6.22 0.21 -20.59
N ARG A 84 5.87 1.47 -20.89
CA ARG A 84 5.14 2.36 -19.98
C ARG A 84 3.89 1.71 -19.40
N ARG A 85 3.02 1.16 -20.24
CA ARG A 85 1.80 0.44 -19.79
C ARG A 85 2.13 -0.70 -18.82
N THR A 86 3.18 -1.47 -19.12
CA THR A 86 3.61 -2.60 -18.28
C THR A 86 4.13 -2.15 -16.91
N ASP A 87 4.85 -1.02 -16.87
CA ASP A 87 5.40 -0.46 -15.64
C ASP A 87 4.32 0.30 -14.82
N GLU A 88 3.33 0.94 -15.47
CA GLU A 88 2.12 1.46 -14.83
C GLU A 88 1.27 0.37 -14.18
N ASP A 89 1.02 -0.75 -14.89
CA ASP A 89 0.19 -1.85 -14.37
C ASP A 89 0.86 -2.54 -13.18
N ARG A 90 2.21 -2.61 -13.16
CA ARG A 90 2.99 -3.03 -11.99
C ARG A 90 2.77 -2.10 -10.81
N GLN A 91 2.96 -0.80 -10.99
CA GLN A 91 2.76 0.21 -9.94
C GLN A 91 1.32 0.18 -9.37
N ARG A 92 0.30 -0.04 -10.21
CA ARG A 92 -1.09 -0.23 -9.78
C ARG A 92 -1.26 -1.47 -8.90
N ILE A 93 -0.66 -2.60 -9.29
CA ILE A 93 -0.72 -3.86 -8.52
C ILE A 93 0.06 -3.74 -7.20
N GLU A 94 1.23 -3.10 -7.21
CA GLU A 94 2.06 -2.86 -6.03
C GLU A 94 1.38 -1.93 -5.03
N ALA A 95 0.80 -0.81 -5.48
CA ALA A 95 0.03 0.09 -4.63
C ALA A 95 -1.22 -0.58 -4.04
N ALA A 96 -1.96 -1.37 -4.84
CA ALA A 96 -3.13 -2.11 -4.36
C ALA A 96 -2.77 -3.22 -3.35
N ARG A 97 -1.58 -3.83 -3.47
CA ARG A 97 -1.04 -4.76 -2.46
C ARG A 97 -0.68 -4.04 -1.17
N GLN A 98 0.05 -2.92 -1.25
CA GLN A 98 0.41 -2.13 -0.07
C GLN A 98 -0.84 -1.70 0.71
N GLN A 99 -1.87 -1.18 0.04
CA GLN A 99 -3.14 -0.80 0.67
C GLN A 99 -3.83 -1.99 1.38
N LEU A 100 -3.77 -3.19 0.79
CA LEU A 100 -4.33 -4.40 1.40
C LEU A 100 -3.50 -4.90 2.60
N GLU A 101 -2.18 -4.76 2.54
CA GLU A 101 -1.27 -5.11 3.62
C GLU A 101 -1.36 -4.13 4.80
N ASP A 102 -1.46 -2.82 4.53
CA ASP A 102 -1.71 -1.77 5.52
C ASP A 102 -3.05 -1.98 6.24
N ALA A 103 -4.12 -2.26 5.48
CA ALA A 103 -5.45 -2.51 6.02
C ALA A 103 -5.50 -3.78 6.90
N ARG A 104 -4.81 -4.85 6.50
CA ARG A 104 -4.63 -6.06 7.32
C ARG A 104 -3.84 -5.75 8.59
N ALA A 105 -2.74 -5.02 8.46
CA ALA A 105 -1.89 -4.65 9.59
C ALA A 105 -2.63 -3.77 10.61
N GLU A 106 -3.61 -2.95 10.20
CA GLU A 106 -4.45 -2.17 11.13
C GLU A 106 -5.56 -3.03 11.77
N HIS A 107 -6.20 -3.91 11.00
CA HIS A 107 -7.17 -4.87 11.53
C HIS A 107 -6.54 -5.78 12.59
N ASP A 108 -5.36 -6.35 12.31
CA ASP A 108 -4.68 -7.24 13.25
C ASP A 108 -4.11 -6.46 14.46
N ARG A 109 -3.66 -5.21 14.27
CA ARG A 109 -3.31 -4.31 15.38
C ARG A 109 -4.52 -4.02 16.28
N SER A 110 -5.72 -3.95 15.73
CA SER A 110 -6.95 -3.67 16.48
C SER A 110 -7.47 -4.92 17.21
N ARG A 111 -7.42 -6.09 16.58
CA ARG A 111 -7.65 -7.37 17.27
C ARG A 111 -6.70 -7.59 18.46
N VAL A 112 -5.42 -7.28 18.29
CA VAL A 112 -4.42 -7.35 19.38
C VAL A 112 -4.71 -6.31 20.48
N ALA A 113 -5.38 -5.20 20.18
CA ALA A 113 -5.86 -4.26 21.19
C ALA A 113 -7.05 -4.82 21.99
N ASP A 114 -8.05 -5.41 21.31
CA ASP A 114 -9.20 -6.07 21.96
C ASP A 114 -8.76 -7.25 22.84
N GLU A 115 -7.87 -8.11 22.35
CA GLU A 115 -7.33 -9.26 23.09
C GLU A 115 -6.56 -8.81 24.35
N ARG A 116 -5.85 -7.67 24.28
CA ARG A 116 -5.20 -7.04 25.45
C ARG A 116 -6.20 -6.38 26.40
N PHE A 117 -7.24 -5.72 25.88
CA PHE A 117 -8.29 -5.12 26.69
C PHE A 117 -9.02 -6.20 27.51
N ALA A 118 -9.54 -7.23 26.83
CA ALA A 118 -10.27 -8.34 27.45
C ALA A 118 -9.43 -9.04 28.54
N ARG A 119 -8.17 -9.36 28.24
CA ARG A 119 -7.25 -9.98 29.22
C ARG A 119 -6.92 -9.06 30.39
N SER A 120 -6.87 -7.74 30.19
CA SER A 120 -6.65 -6.80 31.30
C SER A 120 -7.91 -6.68 32.17
N VAL A 121 -9.11 -6.69 31.59
CA VAL A 121 -10.38 -6.74 32.34
C VAL A 121 -10.53 -8.05 33.12
N GLU A 122 -10.11 -9.18 32.57
CA GLU A 122 -10.01 -10.47 33.28
C GLU A 122 -9.09 -10.38 34.50
N LEU A 123 -7.88 -9.82 34.32
CA LEU A 123 -6.88 -9.67 35.39
C LEU A 123 -7.28 -8.68 36.50
N LEU A 124 -8.25 -7.78 36.28
CA LEU A 124 -8.86 -6.98 37.37
C LEU A 124 -9.68 -7.82 38.35
N GLY A 125 -10.06 -9.05 37.97
CA GLY A 125 -10.74 -10.02 38.84
C GLY A 125 -9.80 -10.87 39.70
N HIS A 126 -8.48 -10.75 39.52
CA HIS A 126 -7.48 -11.58 40.20
C HIS A 126 -7.26 -11.17 41.66
N ASP A 127 -7.14 -12.12 42.59
CA ASP A 127 -7.05 -11.84 44.03
C ASP A 127 -5.82 -10.97 44.40
N ALA A 128 -4.66 -11.30 43.83
CA ALA A 128 -3.41 -10.57 44.11
C ALA A 128 -3.47 -9.13 43.59
N GLU A 129 -3.33 -8.17 44.51
CA GLU A 129 -3.39 -6.73 44.28
C GLU A 129 -2.44 -6.21 43.19
N GLN A 130 -1.16 -6.58 43.24
CA GLN A 130 -0.17 -6.22 42.21
C GLN A 130 -0.57 -6.63 40.77
N VAL A 131 -1.34 -7.71 40.60
CA VAL A 131 -1.85 -8.14 39.29
C VAL A 131 -2.96 -7.19 38.80
N ARG A 132 -3.83 -6.74 39.72
CA ARG A 132 -4.88 -5.75 39.43
C ARG A 132 -4.28 -4.38 39.12
N VAL A 133 -3.26 -3.95 39.84
CA VAL A 133 -2.46 -2.74 39.55
C VAL A 133 -1.84 -2.83 38.14
N GLY A 134 -1.18 -3.94 37.82
CA GLY A 134 -0.61 -4.18 36.48
C GLY A 134 -1.65 -4.13 35.36
N ALA A 135 -2.83 -4.71 35.58
CA ALA A 135 -3.96 -4.66 34.66
C ALA A 135 -4.48 -3.23 34.42
N MET A 136 -4.60 -2.41 35.47
CA MET A 136 -4.99 -0.99 35.33
C MET A 136 -3.96 -0.20 34.51
N HIS A 137 -2.66 -0.40 34.75
CA HIS A 137 -1.61 0.23 33.95
C HIS A 137 -1.63 -0.23 32.48
N ALA A 138 -1.97 -1.49 32.20
CA ALA A 138 -2.15 -1.99 30.84
C ALA A 138 -3.35 -1.33 30.13
N LEU A 139 -4.50 -1.21 30.80
CA LEU A 139 -5.69 -0.51 30.28
C LEU A 139 -5.40 0.97 30.01
N ALA A 140 -4.74 1.68 30.94
CA ALA A 140 -4.35 3.08 30.74
C ALA A 140 -3.28 3.24 29.64
N GLY A 141 -2.39 2.26 29.47
CA GLY A 141 -1.47 2.19 28.32
C GLY A 141 -2.22 2.07 26.99
N LEU A 142 -3.22 1.19 26.93
CA LEU A 142 -4.09 1.04 25.76
C LEU A 142 -4.82 2.35 25.44
N ALA A 143 -5.52 2.95 26.41
CA ALA A 143 -6.25 4.21 26.26
C ALA A 143 -5.39 5.40 25.84
N ARG A 144 -4.09 5.44 26.21
CA ARG A 144 -3.14 6.44 25.70
C ARG A 144 -2.67 6.15 24.27
N SER A 145 -2.59 4.89 23.86
CA SER A 145 -2.21 4.51 22.49
C SER A 145 -3.35 4.60 21.47
N ARG A 146 -4.60 4.52 21.94
CA ARG A 146 -5.82 4.47 21.12
C ARG A 146 -6.98 5.19 21.82
N ALA A 147 -7.32 6.38 21.32
CA ALA A 147 -8.38 7.22 21.90
C ALA A 147 -9.77 6.56 21.92
N GLU A 148 -10.02 5.60 21.00
CA GLU A 148 -11.27 4.82 20.93
C GLU A 148 -11.53 3.97 22.19
N TYR A 149 -10.49 3.57 22.93
CA TYR A 149 -10.63 2.83 24.19
C TYR A 149 -10.72 3.75 25.42
N THR A 150 -10.48 5.07 25.32
CA THR A 150 -10.32 5.93 26.49
C THR A 150 -11.59 6.01 27.34
N GLN A 151 -12.77 6.18 26.72
CA GLN A 151 -14.04 6.18 27.44
C GLN A 151 -14.28 4.82 28.12
N THR A 152 -14.17 3.71 27.39
CA THR A 152 -14.38 2.35 27.91
C THR A 152 -13.43 2.01 29.07
N VAL A 153 -12.18 2.47 29.02
CA VAL A 153 -11.21 2.30 30.11
C VAL A 153 -11.57 3.16 31.33
N LEU A 154 -12.01 4.41 31.12
CA LEU A 154 -12.53 5.25 32.21
C LEU A 154 -13.77 4.63 32.85
N ASP A 155 -14.69 4.07 32.07
CA ASP A 155 -15.89 3.38 32.57
C ASP A 155 -15.53 2.14 33.41
N VAL A 156 -14.55 1.34 32.99
CA VAL A 156 -14.03 0.19 33.76
C VAL A 156 -13.38 0.63 35.07
N LEU A 157 -12.55 1.68 35.06
CA LEU A 157 -11.92 2.19 36.28
C LEU A 157 -12.95 2.82 37.24
N CYS A 158 -13.96 3.53 36.71
CA CYS A 158 -15.07 4.06 37.50
C CYS A 158 -15.94 2.93 38.08
N ALA A 159 -16.27 1.90 37.30
CA ALA A 159 -17.01 0.72 37.77
C ALA A 159 -16.25 -0.06 38.87
N TYR A 160 -14.92 -0.12 38.78
CA TYR A 160 -14.09 -0.67 39.86
C TYR A 160 -14.17 0.19 41.13
N LEU A 161 -14.03 1.52 41.01
CA LEU A 161 -14.14 2.45 42.15
C LEU A 161 -15.53 2.44 42.82
N ARG A 162 -16.61 2.22 42.06
CA ARG A 162 -17.99 2.14 42.56
C ARG A 162 -18.26 0.97 43.51
N ARG A 163 -17.47 -0.11 43.42
CA ARG A 163 -17.59 -1.30 44.30
C ARG A 163 -17.56 -0.86 45.77
N PRO A 164 -18.38 -1.44 46.66
CA PRO A 164 -18.36 -1.14 48.09
C PRO A 164 -16.96 -1.19 48.70
N PHE A 165 -16.76 -0.34 49.69
CA PHE A 165 -15.54 -0.24 50.48
C PHE A 165 -15.88 0.47 51.78
N GLU A 166 -15.38 -0.04 52.90
CA GLU A 166 -15.66 0.51 54.23
C GLU A 166 -14.40 1.21 54.74
N SER A 167 -14.44 2.55 54.78
CA SER A 167 -13.33 3.40 55.23
C SER A 167 -13.44 3.77 56.71
N GLY A 168 -14.07 2.90 57.50
CA GLY A 168 -14.23 3.08 58.94
C GLY A 168 -12.91 2.84 59.69
N PRO A 169 -12.76 3.37 60.92
CA PRO A 169 -11.58 3.10 61.75
C PRO A 169 -11.37 1.60 62.05
N GLU A 170 -12.48 0.87 62.20
CA GLU A 170 -12.50 -0.56 62.56
C GLU A 170 -11.99 -1.47 61.44
N ALA A 171 -12.16 -1.08 60.17
CA ALA A 171 -11.68 -1.83 59.01
C ALA A 171 -10.18 -1.67 58.73
N ARG A 172 -9.47 -0.81 59.49
CA ARG A 172 -8.11 -0.34 59.13
C ARG A 172 -7.00 -1.40 59.26
N ASP A 173 -7.25 -2.44 60.04
CA ASP A 173 -6.29 -3.49 60.35
C ASP A 173 -6.59 -4.84 59.65
N GLU A 174 -7.60 -4.89 58.78
CA GLU A 174 -7.78 -6.03 57.86
C GLU A 174 -6.64 -6.09 56.83
N PRO A 175 -5.94 -7.24 56.66
CA PRO A 175 -4.78 -7.34 55.76
C PRO A 175 -5.08 -6.85 54.33
N GLY A 176 -6.15 -7.36 53.70
CA GLY A 176 -6.51 -6.98 52.32
C GLY A 176 -7.06 -5.56 52.15
N ARG A 177 -7.34 -4.83 53.24
CA ARG A 177 -7.90 -3.46 53.17
C ARG A 177 -6.85 -2.42 52.79
N ARG A 178 -5.55 -2.70 52.99
CA ARG A 178 -4.45 -1.85 52.53
C ARG A 178 -4.20 -2.04 51.04
N ASP A 179 -4.08 -3.29 50.63
CA ASP A 179 -3.95 -3.75 49.24
C ASP A 179 -5.06 -3.14 48.34
N GLU A 180 -6.32 -3.36 48.70
CA GLU A 180 -7.47 -2.82 47.95
C GLU A 180 -7.52 -1.27 47.93
N LEU A 181 -6.89 -0.59 48.90
CA LEU A 181 -6.74 0.88 48.87
C LEU A 181 -5.69 1.31 47.84
N GLU A 182 -4.59 0.57 47.69
CA GLU A 182 -3.54 0.87 46.70
C GLU A 182 -4.04 0.70 45.26
N VAL A 183 -4.84 -0.34 44.98
CA VAL A 183 -5.50 -0.48 43.67
C VAL A 183 -6.44 0.70 43.38
N ARG A 184 -7.21 1.16 44.38
CA ARG A 184 -8.15 2.28 44.20
C ARG A 184 -7.45 3.63 44.03
N LEU A 185 -6.36 3.87 44.75
CA LEU A 185 -5.51 5.05 44.53
C LEU A 185 -4.86 5.01 43.13
N THR A 186 -4.48 3.82 42.65
CA THR A 186 -3.99 3.62 41.28
C THR A 186 -5.08 3.94 40.25
N ALA A 187 -6.31 3.44 40.41
CA ALA A 187 -7.43 3.78 39.53
C ALA A 187 -7.71 5.28 39.47
N GLN A 188 -7.71 5.97 40.63
CA GLN A 188 -7.90 7.43 40.69
C GLN A 188 -6.79 8.21 39.99
N ARG A 189 -5.52 7.84 40.19
CA ARG A 189 -4.38 8.43 39.47
C ARG A 189 -4.50 8.24 37.97
N LEU A 190 -4.79 7.03 37.51
CA LEU A 190 -4.90 6.72 36.09
C LEU A 190 -6.11 7.37 35.42
N ILE A 191 -7.23 7.58 36.13
CA ILE A 191 -8.32 8.44 35.63
C ILE A 191 -7.82 9.88 35.45
N ALA A 192 -7.13 10.45 36.44
CA ALA A 192 -6.59 11.81 36.33
C ALA A 192 -5.52 11.97 35.23
N ASP A 193 -4.71 10.94 34.97
CA ASP A 193 -3.71 10.91 33.89
C ASP A 193 -4.32 10.72 32.49
N LEU A 194 -5.53 10.16 32.38
CA LEU A 194 -6.23 9.94 31.11
C LEU A 194 -7.16 11.09 30.71
N LEU A 195 -7.60 11.89 31.68
CA LEU A 195 -8.43 13.06 31.43
C LEU A 195 -7.59 14.21 30.84
N PRO A 196 -8.11 14.95 29.85
CA PRO A 196 -7.45 16.17 29.38
C PRO A 196 -7.48 17.24 30.47
N ARG A 197 -6.47 18.12 30.46
CA ARG A 197 -6.46 19.27 31.37
C ARG A 197 -7.59 20.25 31.04
N ALA A 198 -8.20 20.82 32.07
CA ALA A 198 -9.39 21.68 31.96
C ALA A 198 -9.15 23.03 31.24
N ASP A 199 -7.90 23.41 30.99
CA ASP A 199 -7.49 24.59 30.22
C ASP A 199 -7.39 24.34 28.70
N VAL A 200 -7.48 23.09 28.25
CA VAL A 200 -7.35 22.72 26.82
C VAL A 200 -8.68 22.93 26.08
N ALA A 201 -8.79 24.05 25.38
CA ALA A 201 -9.93 24.36 24.51
C ALA A 201 -10.12 23.28 23.42
N GLY A 202 -11.34 22.77 23.30
CA GLY A 202 -11.69 21.73 22.31
C GLY A 202 -11.30 20.30 22.70
N ALA A 203 -10.85 20.06 23.94
CA ALA A 203 -10.59 18.72 24.44
C ALA A 203 -11.84 17.81 24.47
N PRO A 204 -11.69 16.48 24.30
CA PRO A 204 -12.81 15.54 24.40
C PRO A 204 -13.37 15.51 25.83
N ILE A 205 -14.69 15.58 25.96
CA ILE A 205 -15.40 15.44 27.23
C ILE A 205 -15.75 13.97 27.42
N TYR A 206 -15.13 13.33 28.42
CA TYR A 206 -15.43 11.95 28.82
C TYR A 206 -16.50 11.90 29.92
N ASN A 207 -17.31 10.85 29.93
CA ASN A 207 -18.25 10.57 31.00
C ASN A 207 -17.56 9.82 32.16
N LEU A 208 -17.93 10.14 33.40
CA LEU A 208 -17.31 9.61 34.63
C LEU A 208 -18.38 9.17 35.63
N ASP A 209 -18.99 8.01 35.38
CA ASP A 209 -20.03 7.48 36.26
C ASP A 209 -19.44 6.79 37.50
N LEU A 210 -19.28 7.59 38.56
CA LEU A 210 -18.95 7.14 39.92
C LEU A 210 -20.20 6.89 40.80
N THR A 211 -21.41 6.90 40.23
CA THR A 211 -22.67 6.71 40.97
C THR A 211 -23.12 5.24 40.98
N ARG A 212 -23.60 4.74 42.11
CA ARG A 212 -24.34 3.47 42.12
C ARG A 212 -25.78 3.76 41.70
N ALA A 213 -26.11 3.41 40.45
CA ALA A 213 -27.48 3.22 39.99
C ALA A 213 -28.05 1.90 40.55
#